data_AF-A0A4R4PV33-F1
#
_entry.id   AF-A0A4R4PV33-F1
#
_cell.length_a   1.000
_cell.length_b   1.000
_cell.length_c   1.000
_cell.angle_alpha   90.00
_cell.angle_beta   90.00
_cell.angle_gamma   90.00
#
_symmetry.space_group_name_H-M   'P 1'
#
loop_
_entity.id
_entity.type
_entity.pdbx_description
1 polymer ?
#
loop_
_entity_poly.entity_id
_entity_poly.type
_entity_poly.pdbx_seq_one_letter_code
_entity_poly.pdbx_strand_id
1 'polypeptide(L)'
;MTATKEQARRWVGVFLAMVAAVVLLGFGYINAGLNTYLPHVTNDQSVRPGQAKDTTWFVLLAVWSLAMLVCAGFPERGRSFWRARGWAVGAVVQGLSGLIAAVGVGMAAALYNIGPADLEENPCRYAGSCWPHDPQLYAWMVPGLIGALAMFVMGCLVLWVPWWIRVLTPVVLWVAAVLTLHAIWVPVLMPIFTGPPR
;
A
#
# COMPACT_ATOMS: atom_id res chain seq x y z
N MET A 1 2.64 23.64 35.76
CA MET A 1 1.88 23.56 34.48
C MET A 1 2.61 22.80 33.37
N THR A 2 3.60 21.95 33.66
CA THR A 2 4.39 21.19 32.68
C THR A 2 3.85 19.77 32.43
N ALA A 3 3.27 19.14 33.45
CA ALA A 3 2.74 17.77 33.38
C ALA A 3 1.66 17.56 32.30
N THR A 4 0.81 18.57 32.05
CA THR A 4 -0.28 18.48 31.07
C THR A 4 0.22 18.48 29.62
N LYS A 5 1.33 19.16 29.31
CA LYS A 5 1.91 19.19 27.96
C LYS A 5 2.61 17.89 27.59
N GLU A 6 3.26 17.28 28.57
CA GLU A 6 3.96 16.01 28.41
C GLU A 6 2.97 14.85 28.25
N GLN A 7 1.90 14.87 29.05
CA GLN A 7 0.79 13.92 28.93
C GLN A 7 0.06 14.06 27.59
N ALA A 8 -0.20 15.28 27.11
CA ALA A 8 -0.76 15.51 25.78
C ALA A 8 0.13 14.99 24.63
N ARG A 9 1.45 15.19 24.71
CA ARG A 9 2.40 14.62 23.73
C ARG A 9 2.37 13.09 23.72
N ARG A 10 2.26 12.47 24.89
CA ARG A 10 2.22 11.02 25.04
C ARG A 10 0.96 10.43 24.40
N TRP A 11 -0.19 11.04 24.62
CA TRP A 11 -1.46 10.65 23.97
C TRP A 11 -1.45 10.82 22.46
N VAL A 12 -0.83 11.90 21.96
CA VAL A 12 -0.63 12.10 20.52
C VAL A 12 0.24 11.00 19.91
N GLY A 13 1.32 10.58 20.60
CA GLY A 13 2.15 9.46 20.18
C GLY A 13 1.40 8.13 20.12
N VAL A 14 0.59 7.82 21.15
CA VAL A 14 -0.23 6.60 21.21
C VAL A 14 -1.31 6.61 20.12
N PHE A 15 -1.99 7.74 19.90
CA PHE A 15 -2.97 7.88 18.83
C PHE A 15 -2.32 7.67 17.45
N LEU A 16 -1.15 8.27 17.22
CA LEU A 16 -0.44 8.12 15.94
C LEU A 16 0.10 6.69 15.74
N ALA A 17 0.51 6.00 16.80
CA ALA A 17 0.88 4.59 16.74
C ALA A 17 -0.34 3.70 16.43
N MET A 18 -1.51 3.99 17.00
CA MET A 18 -2.75 3.30 16.64
C MET A 18 -3.16 3.57 15.20
N VAL A 19 -3.04 4.80 14.71
CA VAL A 19 -3.29 5.13 13.30
C VAL A 19 -2.32 4.39 12.38
N ALA A 20 -1.03 4.37 12.73
CA ALA A 20 -0.04 3.57 12.01
C ALA A 20 -0.38 2.08 12.02
N ALA A 21 -0.91 1.54 13.14
CA ALA A 21 -1.37 0.16 13.30
C ALA A 21 -2.63 -0.18 12.49
N VAL A 22 -3.56 0.77 12.34
CA VAL A 22 -4.75 0.61 11.50
C VAL A 22 -4.39 0.69 10.01
N VAL A 23 -3.46 1.59 9.65
CA VAL A 23 -2.88 1.68 8.31
C VAL A 23 -2.13 0.39 7.93
N LEU A 24 -1.42 -0.21 8.91
CA LEU A 24 -0.73 -1.50 8.90
C LEU A 24 -1.60 -2.67 8.43
N LEU A 25 -2.81 -2.80 9.00
CA LEU A 25 -3.70 -3.93 8.73
C LEU A 25 -4.48 -3.74 7.43
N GLY A 26 -4.71 -2.49 7.03
CA GLY A 26 -5.45 -2.19 5.82
C GLY A 26 -4.62 -2.23 4.53
N PHE A 27 -3.32 -1.89 4.54
CA PHE A 27 -2.57 -1.78 3.28
C PHE A 27 -2.50 -3.09 2.48
N GLY A 28 -2.21 -4.21 3.15
CA GLY A 28 -2.22 -5.54 2.53
C GLY A 28 -3.63 -5.97 2.10
N TYR A 29 -4.62 -5.75 2.97
CA TYR A 29 -6.01 -6.12 2.73
C TYR A 29 -6.68 -5.33 1.60
N ILE A 30 -6.37 -4.03 1.45
CA ILE A 30 -6.95 -3.21 0.38
C ILE A 30 -6.19 -3.33 -0.93
N ASN A 31 -4.88 -3.60 -0.95
CA ASN A 31 -4.29 -4.06 -2.21
C ASN A 31 -5.02 -5.33 -2.67
N ALA A 32 -5.25 -6.29 -1.77
CA ALA A 32 -6.06 -7.45 -2.12
C ALA A 32 -7.47 -7.07 -2.59
N GLY A 33 -8.15 -6.14 -1.91
CA GLY A 33 -9.47 -5.63 -2.27
C GLY A 33 -9.53 -4.85 -3.60
N LEU A 34 -8.49 -4.11 -3.98
CA LEU A 34 -8.39 -3.45 -5.30
C LEU A 34 -8.04 -4.46 -6.39
N ASN A 35 -7.30 -5.51 -6.05
CA ASN A 35 -6.88 -6.54 -6.98
C ASN A 35 -7.98 -7.55 -7.32
N THR A 36 -9.08 -7.64 -6.54
CA THR A 36 -10.25 -8.46 -6.92
C THR A 36 -10.93 -7.98 -8.22
N TYR A 37 -10.65 -6.75 -8.65
CA TYR A 37 -11.13 -6.16 -9.89
C TYR A 37 -10.23 -6.48 -11.09
N LEU A 38 -9.10 -7.14 -10.87
CA LEU A 38 -8.22 -7.63 -11.91
C LEU A 38 -8.52 -9.10 -12.20
N PRO A 39 -8.58 -9.51 -13.48
CA PRO A 39 -8.65 -10.93 -13.81
C PRO A 39 -7.38 -11.62 -13.32
N HIS A 40 -7.49 -12.88 -12.93
CA HIS A 40 -6.35 -13.63 -12.41
C HIS A 40 -6.27 -15.01 -13.05
N VAL A 41 -5.04 -15.46 -13.28
CA VAL A 41 -4.76 -16.79 -13.80
C VAL A 41 -4.57 -17.73 -12.60
N THR A 42 -5.28 -18.84 -12.61
CA THR A 42 -5.14 -19.91 -11.61
C THR A 42 -4.04 -20.89 -12.02
N ASN A 43 -3.61 -21.75 -11.09
CA ASN A 43 -2.50 -22.69 -11.30
C ASN A 43 -2.76 -23.75 -12.37
N ASP A 44 -4.03 -23.99 -12.70
CA ASP A 44 -4.51 -24.83 -13.80
C ASP A 44 -4.61 -24.09 -15.14
N GLN A 45 -4.15 -22.83 -15.19
CA GLN A 45 -4.20 -21.93 -16.35
C GLN A 45 -5.61 -21.47 -16.75
N SER A 46 -6.61 -21.62 -15.87
CA SER A 46 -7.92 -20.99 -16.07
C SER A 46 -7.84 -19.48 -15.79
N VAL A 47 -8.53 -18.67 -16.59
CA VAL A 47 -8.64 -17.23 -16.37
C VAL A 47 -9.92 -16.94 -15.62
N ARG A 48 -9.81 -16.47 -14.38
CA ARG A 48 -10.95 -16.00 -13.60
C ARG A 48 -11.15 -14.50 -13.85
N PRO A 49 -12.35 -14.07 -14.27
CA PRO A 49 -12.62 -12.66 -14.52
C PRO A 49 -12.55 -11.86 -13.22
N GLY A 50 -12.04 -10.63 -13.32
CA GLY A 50 -12.10 -9.67 -12.24
C GLY A 50 -13.49 -9.06 -12.10
N GLN A 51 -13.79 -8.47 -10.95
CA GLN A 51 -15.02 -7.72 -10.73
C GLN A 51 -15.03 -6.42 -11.56
N ALA A 52 -16.23 -5.98 -11.98
CA ALA A 52 -16.38 -4.68 -12.62
C ALA A 52 -16.09 -3.56 -11.62
N LYS A 53 -15.31 -2.54 -12.01
CA LYS A 53 -15.02 -1.39 -11.15
C LYS A 53 -16.32 -0.66 -10.82
N ASP A 54 -16.66 -0.63 -9.55
CA ASP A 54 -17.88 -0.02 -9.00
C ASP A 54 -17.54 1.14 -8.05
N THR A 55 -18.55 1.71 -7.40
CA THR A 55 -18.36 2.77 -6.41
C THR A 55 -17.43 2.34 -5.27
N THR A 56 -17.45 1.06 -4.89
CA THR A 56 -16.60 0.51 -3.83
C THR A 56 -15.12 0.65 -4.17
N TRP A 57 -14.72 0.40 -5.42
CA TRP A 57 -13.34 0.59 -5.87
C TRP A 57 -12.85 2.03 -5.67
N PHE A 58 -13.68 3.02 -6.05
CA PHE A 58 -13.34 4.43 -5.87
C PHE A 58 -13.32 4.85 -4.40
N VAL A 59 -14.24 4.33 -3.58
CA VAL A 59 -14.27 4.58 -2.14
C VAL A 59 -13.02 4.05 -1.47
N LEU A 60 -12.58 2.83 -1.81
CA LEU A 60 -11.32 2.27 -1.32
C LEU A 60 -10.14 3.18 -1.69
N LEU A 61 -10.05 3.60 -2.95
CA LEU A 61 -8.97 4.47 -3.42
C LEU A 61 -8.94 5.82 -2.67
N ALA A 62 -10.10 6.42 -2.43
CA ALA A 62 -10.23 7.68 -1.71
C ALA A 62 -9.88 7.57 -0.22
N VAL A 63 -10.39 6.53 0.46
CA VAL A 63 -10.13 6.30 1.89
C VAL A 63 -8.65 6.10 2.16
N TRP A 64 -7.94 5.37 1.30
CA TRP A 64 -6.50 5.13 1.48
C TRP A 64 -5.63 6.33 1.14
N SER A 65 -6.01 7.07 0.12
CA SER A 65 -5.42 8.38 -0.15
C SER A 65 -5.53 9.26 1.10
N LEU A 66 -6.72 9.34 1.71
CA LEU A 66 -6.93 10.11 2.92
C LEU A 66 -6.10 9.60 4.11
N ALA A 67 -6.01 8.28 4.29
CA ALA A 67 -5.19 7.68 5.35
C ALA A 67 -3.70 8.06 5.22
N MET A 68 -3.15 7.99 4.01
CA MET A 68 -1.77 8.44 3.73
C MET A 68 -1.58 9.92 4.06
N LEU A 69 -2.54 10.78 3.71
CA LEU A 69 -2.50 12.22 4.02
C LEU A 69 -2.48 12.45 5.55
N VAL A 70 -3.30 11.71 6.30
CA VAL A 70 -3.38 11.81 7.77
C VAL A 70 -2.06 11.38 8.41
N CYS A 71 -1.41 10.32 7.92
CA CYS A 71 -0.10 9.86 8.40
C CYS A 71 1.00 10.90 8.24
N ALA A 72 0.91 11.80 7.26
CA ALA A 72 1.89 12.87 7.05
C ALA A 72 1.76 14.02 8.08
N GLY A 73 0.69 14.04 8.89
CA GLY A 73 0.49 15.02 9.95
C GLY A 73 0.31 16.46 9.46
N PHE A 74 0.49 17.44 10.34
CA PHE A 74 0.19 18.86 10.08
C PHE A 74 1.44 19.71 9.78
N PRO A 75 1.28 20.84 9.07
CA PRO A 75 2.36 21.81 8.87
C PRO A 75 2.68 22.54 10.18
N GLU A 76 3.94 22.99 10.33
CA GLU A 76 4.34 23.84 11.46
C GLU A 76 3.60 25.20 11.43
N ARG A 77 3.09 25.63 12.59
CA ARG A 77 2.38 26.91 12.75
C ARG A 77 3.33 28.10 12.52
N GLY A 78 2.84 29.14 11.85
CA GLY A 78 3.51 30.44 11.75
C GLY A 78 4.24 30.73 10.44
N ARG A 79 4.17 29.83 9.44
CA ARG A 79 4.69 30.08 8.08
C ARG A 79 3.58 29.98 7.04
N SER A 80 3.77 30.62 5.89
CA SER A 80 2.89 30.44 4.72
C SER A 80 2.78 28.95 4.38
N PHE A 81 1.55 28.49 4.12
CA PHE A 81 1.21 27.09 3.84
C PHE A 81 2.16 26.44 2.82
N TRP A 82 2.52 27.18 1.77
CA TRP A 82 3.37 26.70 0.67
C TRP A 82 4.84 26.48 1.03
N ARG A 83 5.31 27.07 2.14
CA ARG A 83 6.69 26.98 2.64
C ARG A 83 6.77 26.40 4.05
N ALA A 84 5.65 26.00 4.62
CA ALA A 84 5.62 25.41 5.94
C ALA A 84 6.36 24.07 5.92
N ARG A 85 7.25 23.88 6.91
CA ARG A 85 7.88 22.59 7.15
C ARG A 85 6.89 21.68 7.86
N GLY A 86 7.07 20.38 7.67
CA GLY A 86 6.27 19.39 8.38
C GLY A 86 6.69 19.29 9.84
N TRP A 87 5.75 18.99 10.72
CA TRP A 87 6.07 18.71 12.11
C TRP A 87 6.93 17.44 12.24
N ALA A 88 7.98 17.48 13.07
CA ALA A 88 8.91 16.36 13.27
C ALA A 88 8.21 15.07 13.73
N VAL A 89 7.24 15.17 14.64
CA VAL A 89 6.45 14.00 15.10
C VAL A 89 5.65 13.39 13.94
N GLY A 90 5.05 14.23 13.09
CA GLY A 90 4.35 13.77 11.89
C GLY A 90 5.29 13.09 10.89
N ALA A 91 6.56 13.51 10.82
CA ALA A 91 7.57 12.85 9.99
C ALA A 91 7.89 11.43 10.45
N VAL A 92 8.07 11.26 11.77
CA VAL A 92 8.34 9.95 12.38
C VAL A 92 7.17 9.01 12.13
N VAL A 93 5.94 9.51 12.28
CA VAL A 93 4.73 8.71 12.04
C VAL A 93 4.60 8.33 10.58
N GLN A 94 4.81 9.27 9.66
CA GLN A 94 4.80 8.99 8.23
C GLN A 94 5.86 7.95 7.86
N GLY A 95 7.08 8.11 8.37
CA GLY A 95 8.20 7.19 8.13
C GLY A 95 7.93 5.79 8.66
N LEU A 96 7.51 5.68 9.92
CA LEU A 96 7.16 4.40 10.53
C LEU A 96 5.96 3.76 9.82
N SER A 97 4.92 4.53 9.49
CA SER A 97 3.78 4.00 8.74
C SER A 97 4.21 3.45 7.38
N GLY A 98 5.11 4.13 6.67
CA GLY A 98 5.69 3.64 5.41
C GLY A 98 6.51 2.36 5.59
N LEU A 99 7.39 2.32 6.59
CA LEU A 99 8.20 1.13 6.88
C LEU A 99 7.31 -0.07 7.19
N ILE A 100 6.32 0.13 8.06
CA ILE A 100 5.47 -0.98 8.47
C ILE A 100 4.50 -1.38 7.35
N ALA A 101 4.01 -0.44 6.53
CA ALA A 101 3.24 -0.77 5.33
C ALA A 101 4.06 -1.65 4.36
N ALA A 102 5.35 -1.37 4.19
CA ALA A 102 6.23 -2.20 3.36
C ALA A 102 6.38 -3.62 3.94
N VAL A 103 6.55 -3.75 5.25
CA VAL A 103 6.57 -5.05 5.95
C VAL A 103 5.22 -5.76 5.82
N GLY A 104 4.11 -5.05 5.99
CA GLY A 104 2.75 -5.58 5.88
C GLY A 104 2.43 -6.11 4.48
N VAL A 105 2.90 -5.42 3.43
CA VAL A 105 2.82 -5.91 2.05
C VAL A 105 3.62 -7.19 1.88
N GLY A 106 4.84 -7.27 2.43
CA GLY A 106 5.65 -8.50 2.41
C GLY A 106 5.04 -9.65 3.21
N MET A 107 4.44 -9.38 4.37
CA MET A 107 3.72 -10.36 5.19
C MET A 107 2.44 -10.84 4.51
N ALA A 108 1.69 -9.94 3.86
CA ALA A 108 0.55 -10.34 3.05
C ALA A 108 1.01 -11.31 1.96
N ALA A 109 2.17 -11.08 1.34
CA ALA A 109 2.75 -12.02 0.37
C ALA A 109 2.97 -13.40 0.97
N ALA A 110 3.61 -13.44 2.14
CA ALA A 110 3.88 -14.67 2.84
C ALA A 110 2.59 -15.38 3.29
N LEU A 111 1.57 -14.65 3.74
CA LEU A 111 0.30 -15.22 4.20
C LEU A 111 -0.59 -15.70 3.05
N TYR A 112 -0.59 -15.01 1.91
CA TYR A 112 -1.31 -15.46 0.71
C TYR A 112 -0.67 -16.69 0.06
N ASN A 113 0.64 -16.90 0.27
CA ASN A 113 1.36 -18.14 -0.04
C ASN A 113 1.09 -19.28 0.98
N ILE A 114 0.24 -19.06 1.99
CA ILE A 114 -0.22 -20.09 2.95
C ILE A 114 -1.76 -20.16 2.86
N GLY A 115 -2.29 -20.08 1.65
CA GLY A 115 -3.73 -20.17 1.42
C GLY A 115 -4.22 -21.61 1.56
N PRO A 116 -5.52 -21.85 1.86
CA PRO A 116 -6.11 -23.19 1.85
C PRO A 116 -5.99 -23.90 0.48
N ALA A 117 -5.69 -23.16 -0.59
CA ALA A 117 -5.37 -23.69 -1.92
C ALA A 117 -4.03 -24.46 -1.99
N ASP A 118 -3.14 -24.30 -1.00
CA ASP A 118 -1.92 -25.12 -0.83
C ASP A 118 -2.15 -26.33 0.09
N LEU A 119 -3.28 -26.34 0.82
CA LEU A 119 -3.71 -27.45 1.68
C LEU A 119 -4.61 -28.45 0.94
N GLU A 120 -5.27 -28.02 -0.14
CA GLU A 120 -5.85 -28.90 -1.16
C GLU A 120 -4.83 -29.08 -2.27
N GLU A 121 -4.57 -30.31 -2.72
CA GLU A 121 -3.71 -30.61 -3.88
C GLU A 121 -4.28 -29.91 -5.14
N ASN A 122 -3.99 -28.62 -5.35
CA ASN A 122 -4.23 -27.99 -6.62
C ASN A 122 -3.12 -28.48 -7.56
N PRO A 123 -3.42 -29.32 -8.57
CA PRO A 123 -2.39 -29.82 -9.45
C PRO A 123 -1.83 -28.64 -10.24
N CYS A 124 -0.61 -28.22 -9.90
CA CYS A 124 0.09 -27.19 -10.66
C CYS A 124 0.32 -27.71 -12.07
N ARG A 125 -0.07 -26.92 -13.09
CA ARG A 125 -0.01 -27.33 -14.50
C ARG A 125 1.40 -27.71 -14.94
N TYR A 126 2.42 -27.09 -14.33
CA TYR A 126 3.82 -27.33 -14.61
C TYR A 126 4.46 -28.13 -13.47
N ALA A 127 5.16 -29.21 -13.81
CA ALA A 127 5.84 -30.03 -12.82
C ALA A 127 6.91 -29.20 -12.09
N GLY A 128 6.83 -29.14 -10.75
CA GLY A 128 7.75 -28.37 -9.91
C GLY A 128 7.53 -26.85 -9.91
N SER A 129 6.44 -26.34 -10.51
CA SER A 129 6.14 -24.90 -10.50
C SER A 129 4.63 -24.61 -10.54
N CYS A 130 4.14 -23.79 -9.62
CA CYS A 130 2.75 -23.31 -9.57
C CYS A 130 2.57 -21.98 -10.30
N TRP A 131 3.23 -21.84 -11.45
CA TRP A 131 3.12 -20.66 -12.29
C TRP A 131 1.65 -20.37 -12.67
N PRO A 132 1.18 -19.10 -12.57
CA PRO A 132 1.91 -17.85 -12.27
C PRO A 132 1.67 -17.32 -10.84
N HIS A 133 1.40 -18.18 -9.85
CA HIS A 133 0.94 -17.77 -8.51
C HIS A 133 1.80 -16.67 -7.87
N ASP A 134 3.09 -16.95 -7.58
CA ASP A 134 3.97 -15.98 -6.92
C ASP A 134 4.20 -14.71 -7.76
N PRO A 135 4.52 -14.81 -9.08
CA PRO A 135 4.69 -13.61 -9.91
C PRO A 135 3.46 -12.69 -9.96
N GLN A 136 2.26 -13.28 -10.04
CA GLN A 136 1.00 -12.53 -10.06
C GLN A 136 0.77 -11.83 -8.72
N LEU A 137 1.03 -12.54 -7.61
CA LEU A 137 0.97 -12.01 -6.26
C LEU A 137 1.96 -10.84 -6.05
N TYR A 138 3.20 -10.97 -6.52
CA TYR A 138 4.20 -9.90 -6.42
C TYR A 138 3.79 -8.69 -7.26
N ALA A 139 3.27 -8.88 -8.47
CA ALA A 139 2.79 -7.79 -9.32
C ALA A 139 1.67 -6.98 -8.65
N TRP A 140 0.76 -7.67 -7.95
CA TRP A 140 -0.31 -7.08 -7.14
C TRP A 140 0.17 -6.22 -5.97
N MET A 141 1.39 -6.44 -5.49
CA MET A 141 1.95 -5.75 -4.33
C MET A 141 2.73 -4.49 -4.69
N VAL A 142 3.18 -4.37 -5.95
CA VAL A 142 4.01 -3.27 -6.43
C VAL A 142 3.43 -1.89 -6.08
N PRO A 143 2.13 -1.59 -6.29
CA PRO A 143 1.59 -0.28 -5.93
C PRO A 143 1.71 0.02 -4.43
N GLY A 144 1.44 -0.96 -3.58
CA GLY A 144 1.58 -0.82 -2.12
C GLY A 144 3.01 -0.51 -1.71
N LEU A 145 3.99 -1.24 -2.27
CA LEU A 145 5.41 -1.01 -2.01
C LEU A 145 5.84 0.39 -2.45
N ILE A 146 5.39 0.86 -3.61
CA ILE A 146 5.68 2.22 -4.11
C ILE A 146 5.13 3.27 -3.14
N GLY A 147 3.88 3.13 -2.72
CA GLY A 147 3.25 4.04 -1.75
C GLY A 147 3.97 4.05 -0.40
N ALA A 148 4.27 2.87 0.13
CA ALA A 148 4.97 2.68 1.41
C ALA A 148 6.38 3.28 1.39
N LEU A 149 7.15 3.01 0.33
CA LEU A 149 8.49 3.57 0.14
C LEU A 149 8.44 5.10 -0.01
N ALA A 150 7.48 5.61 -0.77
CA ALA A 150 7.28 7.04 -0.92
C ALA A 150 6.98 7.71 0.43
N MET A 151 6.12 7.11 1.27
CA MET A 151 5.88 7.59 2.64
C MET A 151 7.15 7.59 3.48
N PHE A 152 7.93 6.50 3.43
CA PHE A 152 9.18 6.39 4.18
C PHE A 152 10.19 7.47 3.78
N VAL A 153 10.49 7.59 2.48
CA VAL A 153 11.41 8.59 1.93
C VAL A 153 10.95 10.00 2.27
N MET A 154 9.65 10.29 2.09
CA MET A 154 9.10 11.61 2.41
C MET A 154 9.15 11.90 3.92
N GLY A 155 8.99 10.90 4.78
CA GLY A 155 9.21 11.00 6.22
C GLY A 155 10.65 11.45 6.56
N CYS A 156 11.66 10.85 5.90
CA CYS A 156 13.07 11.21 6.08
C CYS A 156 13.41 12.64 5.61
N LEU A 157 12.68 13.16 4.62
CA LEU A 157 12.94 14.46 4.00
C LEU A 157 12.23 15.65 4.67
N VAL A 158 11.74 15.50 5.92
CA VAL A 158 10.93 16.52 6.64
C VAL A 158 11.54 17.93 6.68
N LEU A 159 12.86 18.05 6.77
CA LEU A 159 13.54 19.34 6.89
C LEU A 159 13.77 20.02 5.52
N TRP A 160 13.75 19.25 4.45
CA TRP A 160 14.18 19.65 3.10
C TRP A 160 13.00 19.93 2.18
N VAL A 161 11.89 19.21 2.36
CA VAL A 161 10.74 19.25 1.46
C VAL A 161 9.57 20.00 2.11
N PRO A 162 8.90 20.92 1.39
CA PRO A 162 7.67 21.54 1.85
C PRO A 162 6.61 20.52 2.25
N TRP A 163 5.88 20.79 3.33
CA TRP A 163 4.89 19.85 3.88
C TRP A 163 3.89 19.34 2.84
N TRP A 164 3.37 20.22 1.98
CA TRP A 164 2.37 19.84 0.98
C TRP A 164 2.91 18.83 -0.04
N ILE A 165 4.18 18.94 -0.47
CA ILE A 165 4.83 17.97 -1.37
C ILE A 165 4.96 16.63 -0.66
N ARG A 166 5.40 16.66 0.60
CA ARG A 166 5.59 15.47 1.44
C ARG A 166 4.30 14.66 1.62
N VAL A 167 3.19 15.37 1.68
CA VAL A 167 1.84 14.84 1.89
C VAL A 167 1.27 14.28 0.59
N LEU A 168 1.38 15.03 -0.52
CA LEU A 168 0.78 14.64 -1.80
C LEU A 168 1.59 13.56 -2.53
N THR A 169 2.92 13.56 -2.41
CA THR A 169 3.77 12.66 -3.21
C THR A 169 3.45 11.17 -3.00
N PRO A 170 3.31 10.65 -1.76
CA PRO A 170 3.00 9.24 -1.58
C PRO A 170 1.63 8.86 -2.17
N VAL A 171 0.65 9.74 -2.05
CA VAL A 171 -0.69 9.54 -2.61
C VAL A 171 -0.63 9.51 -4.13
N VAL A 172 0.00 10.51 -4.76
CA VAL A 172 0.11 10.59 -6.22
C VAL A 172 0.85 9.38 -6.78
N LEU A 173 1.99 8.99 -6.17
CA LEU A 173 2.75 7.83 -6.62
C LEU A 173 1.97 6.52 -6.46
N TRP A 174 1.27 6.34 -5.35
CA TRP A 174 0.44 5.16 -5.13
C TRP A 174 -0.73 5.08 -6.11
N VAL A 175 -1.50 6.16 -6.27
CA VAL A 175 -2.62 6.21 -7.23
C VAL A 175 -2.11 5.97 -8.66
N ALA A 176 -1.02 6.63 -9.06
CA ALA A 176 -0.42 6.42 -10.37
C ALA A 176 0.01 4.96 -10.57
N ALA A 177 0.60 4.32 -9.56
CA ALA A 177 0.98 2.91 -9.62
C ALA A 177 -0.24 1.99 -9.72
N VAL A 178 -1.31 2.23 -8.95
CA VAL A 178 -2.57 1.47 -9.05
C VAL A 178 -3.19 1.59 -10.44
N LEU A 179 -3.30 2.81 -10.97
CA LEU A 179 -3.85 3.06 -12.30
C LEU A 179 -3.00 2.44 -13.40
N THR A 180 -1.68 2.55 -13.29
CA THR A 180 -0.73 1.94 -14.25
C THR A 180 -0.88 0.43 -14.23
N LEU A 181 -0.89 -0.19 -13.04
CA LEU A 181 -1.09 -1.63 -12.90
C LEU A 181 -2.39 -2.07 -13.60
N HIS A 182 -3.50 -1.39 -13.33
CA HIS A 182 -4.79 -1.72 -13.94
C HIS A 182 -4.81 -1.51 -15.46
N ALA A 183 -4.10 -0.51 -15.97
CA ALA A 183 -4.00 -0.24 -17.41
C ALA A 183 -3.17 -1.31 -18.14
N ILE A 184 -2.07 -1.76 -17.54
CA ILE A 184 -1.17 -2.74 -18.17
C ILE A 184 -1.57 -4.20 -17.89
N TRP A 185 -2.47 -4.45 -16.93
CA TRP A 185 -2.77 -5.79 -16.46
C TRP A 185 -3.24 -6.73 -17.57
N VAL A 186 -4.32 -6.36 -18.26
CA VAL A 186 -4.89 -7.16 -19.36
C VAL A 186 -4.00 -7.17 -20.61
N PRO A 187 -3.49 -6.04 -21.12
CA PRO A 187 -2.73 -6.06 -22.37
C PRO A 187 -1.29 -6.59 -22.23
N VAL A 188 -0.68 -6.54 -21.04
CA VAL A 188 0.75 -6.87 -20.86
C VAL A 188 0.95 -8.03 -19.89
N LEU A 189 0.41 -7.93 -18.66
CA LEU A 189 0.72 -8.91 -17.60
C LEU A 189 -0.02 -10.24 -17.79
N MET A 190 -1.29 -10.20 -18.18
CA MET A 190 -2.13 -11.38 -18.45
C MET A 190 -1.51 -12.33 -19.50
N PRO A 191 -1.03 -11.85 -20.68
CA PRO A 191 -0.32 -12.69 -21.63
C PRO A 191 0.95 -13.35 -21.06
N ILE A 192 1.64 -12.69 -20.12
CA ILE A 192 2.82 -13.27 -19.45
C ILE A 192 2.37 -14.40 -18.53
N PHE A 193 1.35 -14.15 -17.70
CA PHE A 193 0.85 -15.11 -16.71
C PHE A 193 0.18 -16.35 -17.30
N THR A 194 -0.40 -16.23 -18.50
CA THR A 194 -1.02 -17.36 -19.23
C THR A 194 -0.03 -18.19 -20.06
N GLY A 195 1.17 -17.66 -20.31
CA GLY A 195 2.24 -18.40 -20.98
C GLY A 195 2.97 -19.33 -20.02
N PRO A 196 3.68 -20.36 -20.51
CA PRO A 196 4.61 -21.11 -19.66
C PRO A 196 5.73 -20.19 -19.14
N PRO A 197 6.26 -20.44 -17.93
CA PRO A 197 7.45 -19.74 -17.45
C PRO A 197 8.58 -19.96 -18.46
N ARG A 198 9.23 -18.86 -18.90
CA ARG A 198 10.36 -18.89 -19.85
C ARG A 198 11.69 -18.84 -19.11
#